data_AF-A0A142DVG9-F1
#
_entry.id   AF-A0A142DVG9-F1
#
_cell.length_a   1.000
_cell.length_b   1.000
_cell.length_c   1.000
_cell.angle_alpha   90.00
_cell.angle_beta   90.00
_cell.angle_gamma   90.00
#
_symmetry.space_group_name_H-M   'P 1'
#
loop_
_entity.id
_entity.type
_entity.pdbx_description
1 polymer ?
#
loop_
_entity_poly.entity_id
_entity_poly.type
_entity_poly.pdbx_seq_one_letter_code
_entity_poly.pdbx_strand_id
1 'polypeptide(L)'
;MFLNRDNARFAVGVIGNIIALILFLSPLTTFVRIWKSKSVEQFFPIPYLATFINCGIWVMYGLPWVTPNSLLVITINGTGLGIEIVYLTLFLLYSDRKQRTKVIIIVIVEIIFVVALGFVVLTFVHEPRKGQPLLVAFAWWATL
;
A
#
# COMPACT_ATOMS: atom_id res chain seq x y z
N MET A 1 -16.45 27.13 -21.23
CA MET A 1 -16.78 25.94 -20.42
C MET A 1 -15.50 25.44 -19.79
N PHE A 2 -15.11 26.03 -18.67
CA PHE A 2 -13.85 25.73 -18.00
C PHE A 2 -14.02 24.47 -17.15
N LEU A 3 -13.11 23.50 -17.30
CA LEU A 3 -13.05 22.31 -16.44
C LEU A 3 -13.07 22.75 -14.97
N ASN A 4 -14.13 22.37 -14.25
CA ASN A 4 -14.19 22.57 -12.81
C ASN A 4 -13.03 21.79 -12.16
N ARG A 5 -12.23 22.44 -11.30
CA ARG A 5 -11.03 21.83 -10.71
C ARG A 5 -11.35 20.53 -9.97
N ASP A 6 -12.52 20.45 -9.34
CA ASP A 6 -12.95 19.25 -8.62
C ASP A 6 -13.27 18.10 -9.59
N ASN A 7 -13.91 18.39 -10.72
CA ASN A 7 -14.19 17.40 -11.76
C ASN A 7 -12.89 16.86 -12.38
N ALA A 8 -11.90 17.74 -12.60
CA ALA A 8 -10.59 17.34 -13.10
C ALA A 8 -9.84 16.46 -12.10
N ARG A 9 -9.82 16.84 -10.81
CA ARG A 9 -9.20 16.04 -9.74
C ARG A 9 -9.85 14.66 -9.61
N PHE A 10 -11.17 14.59 -9.66
CA PHE A 10 -11.90 13.33 -9.61
C PHE A 10 -11.58 12.45 -10.83
N ALA A 11 -11.63 13.00 -12.05
CA ALA A 11 -11.33 12.27 -13.28
C ALA A 11 -9.91 11.69 -13.27
N VAL A 12 -8.91 12.50 -12.90
CA VAL A 12 -7.51 12.04 -12.77
C VAL A 12 -7.39 10.95 -11.71
N GLY A 13 -8.08 11.10 -10.57
CA GLY A 13 -8.07 10.09 -9.50
C GLY A 13 -8.66 8.75 -9.95
N VAL A 14 -9.76 8.76 -10.71
CA VAL A 14 -10.38 7.55 -11.26
C VAL A 14 -9.46 6.87 -12.27
N ILE A 15 -8.87 7.64 -13.19
CA ILE A 15 -7.93 7.09 -14.18
C ILE A 15 -6.71 6.48 -13.46
N GLY A 16 -6.17 7.17 -12.47
CA GLY A 16 -5.07 6.66 -11.64
C GLY A 16 -5.42 5.37 -10.92
N ASN A 17 -6.64 5.25 -10.37
CA ASN A 17 -7.14 4.03 -9.73
C ASN A 17 -7.18 2.84 -10.72
N ILE A 18 -7.66 3.07 -11.95
CA ILE A 18 -7.71 2.02 -12.99
C ILE A 18 -6.31 1.54 -13.35
N ILE A 19 -5.38 2.47 -13.60
CA ILE A 19 -3.99 2.14 -13.96
C ILE A 19 -3.31 1.38 -12.82
N ALA A 20 -3.47 1.84 -11.58
CA ALA A 20 -2.92 1.19 -10.40
C ALA A 20 -3.50 -0.22 -10.20
N LEU A 21 -4.78 -0.44 -10.49
CA LEU A 21 -5.39 -1.77 -10.42
C LEU A 21 -4.75 -2.72 -11.44
N ILE A 22 -4.52 -2.25 -12.67
CA ILE A 22 -3.81 -3.03 -13.69
C ILE A 22 -2.38 -3.36 -13.22
N LEU A 23 -1.70 -2.41 -12.58
CA LEU A 23 -0.37 -2.61 -12.02
C LEU A 23 -0.36 -3.68 -10.92
N PHE A 24 -1.29 -3.64 -9.97
CA PHE A 24 -1.43 -4.66 -8.92
C PHE A 24 -1.76 -6.04 -9.48
N LEU A 25 -2.45 -6.12 -10.61
CA LEU A 25 -2.75 -7.38 -11.30
C LEU A 25 -1.60 -7.88 -12.19
N SER A 26 -0.56 -7.07 -12.44
CA SER A 26 0.57 -7.48 -13.29
C SER A 26 1.30 -8.76 -12.85
N PRO A 27 1.46 -9.07 -11.54
CA PRO A 27 2.11 -10.30 -11.09
C PRO A 27 1.20 -11.54 -11.12
N LEU A 28 -0.05 -11.40 -11.56
CA LEU A 28 -1.02 -12.49 -11.57
C LEU A 28 -0.51 -13.70 -12.36
N THR A 29 0.18 -13.47 -13.49
CA THR A 29 0.78 -14.54 -14.31
C THR A 29 1.84 -15.32 -13.54
N THR A 30 2.67 -14.64 -12.73
CA THR A 30 3.65 -15.24 -11.84
C THR A 30 2.98 -16.09 -10.77
N PHE A 31 1.92 -15.59 -10.11
CA PHE A 31 1.23 -16.36 -9.07
C PHE A 31 0.42 -17.53 -9.60
N VAL A 32 -0.13 -17.42 -10.82
CA VAL A 32 -0.72 -18.56 -11.52
C VAL A 32 0.33 -19.65 -11.75
N ARG A 33 1.57 -19.27 -12.10
CA ARG A 33 2.68 -20.24 -12.25
C ARG A 33 3.03 -20.90 -10.92
N ILE A 34 3.20 -20.13 -9.84
CA ILE A 34 3.46 -20.65 -8.49
C ILE A 34 2.37 -21.64 -8.07
N TRP A 35 1.11 -21.31 -8.32
CA TRP A 35 -0.02 -22.18 -7.98
C TRP A 35 -0.03 -23.50 -8.76
N LYS A 36 0.36 -23.46 -10.03
CA LYS A 36 0.47 -24.65 -10.90
C LYS A 36 1.69 -25.50 -10.59
N SER A 37 2.85 -24.89 -10.38
CA SER A 37 4.10 -25.60 -10.06
C SER A 37 4.17 -26.08 -8.61
N LYS A 38 3.29 -25.56 -7.74
CA LYS A 38 3.28 -25.81 -6.28
C LYS A 38 4.59 -25.44 -5.61
N SER A 39 5.32 -24.50 -6.19
CA SER A 39 6.63 -24.02 -5.71
C SER A 39 6.81 -22.56 -6.07
N VAL A 40 7.42 -21.78 -5.18
CA VAL A 40 7.85 -20.40 -5.46
C VAL A 40 9.04 -20.32 -6.42
N GLU A 41 9.59 -21.46 -6.87
CA GLU A 41 10.71 -21.53 -7.80
C GLU A 41 11.88 -20.61 -7.39
N GLN A 42 12.27 -19.66 -8.26
CA GLN A 42 13.28 -18.63 -8.00
C GLN A 42 12.65 -17.23 -7.82
N PHE A 43 11.35 -17.17 -7.55
CA PHE A 43 10.65 -15.90 -7.34
C PHE A 43 10.96 -15.33 -5.96
N PHE A 44 11.17 -14.01 -5.90
CA PHE A 44 11.46 -13.30 -4.66
C PHE A 44 10.21 -12.63 -4.09
N PRO A 45 10.03 -12.62 -2.75
CA PRO A 45 8.86 -12.00 -2.12
C PRO A 45 8.98 -10.47 -1.99
N ILE A 46 10.16 -9.90 -2.28
CA ILE A 46 10.51 -8.50 -1.99
C ILE A 46 9.54 -7.49 -2.60
N PRO A 47 9.14 -7.60 -3.89
CA PRO A 47 8.21 -6.63 -4.48
C PRO A 47 6.85 -6.64 -3.77
N TYR A 48 6.35 -7.80 -3.36
CA TYR A 48 5.05 -7.94 -2.71
C TYR A 48 5.06 -7.39 -1.27
N LEU A 49 6.16 -7.61 -0.55
CA LEU A 49 6.39 -7.01 0.77
C LEU A 49 6.47 -5.49 0.69
N ALA A 50 7.26 -4.97 -0.26
CA ALA A 50 7.39 -3.54 -0.49
C ALA A 50 6.05 -2.87 -0.85
N THR A 51 5.24 -3.51 -1.70
CA THR A 51 3.90 -3.02 -2.04
C THR A 51 2.95 -3.12 -0.84
N PHE A 52 3.02 -4.20 -0.06
CA PHE A 52 2.19 -4.39 1.13
C PHE A 52 2.38 -3.26 2.16
N ILE A 53 3.63 -2.95 2.54
CA ILE A 53 3.90 -1.85 3.47
C ILE A 53 3.53 -0.49 2.84
N ASN A 54 3.80 -0.28 1.55
CA ASN A 54 3.45 0.95 0.84
C ASN A 54 1.93 1.21 0.88
N CYS A 55 1.13 0.22 0.52
CA CYS A 55 -0.32 0.30 0.59
C CYS A 55 -0.81 0.52 2.02
N GLY A 56 -0.20 -0.13 3.02
CA GLY A 56 -0.53 0.09 4.43
C GLY A 56 -0.34 1.55 4.87
N ILE A 57 0.79 2.17 4.50
CA ILE A 57 1.08 3.57 4.78
C ILE A 57 0.08 4.49 4.06
N TRP A 58 -0.24 4.23 2.80
CA TRP A 58 -1.19 5.06 2.05
C TRP A 58 -2.63 4.94 2.55
N VAL A 59 -3.06 3.75 2.98
CA VAL A 59 -4.36 3.57 3.64
C VAL A 59 -4.40 4.40 4.92
N MET A 60 -3.37 4.29 5.76
CA MET A 60 -3.25 5.08 6.99
C MET A 60 -3.29 6.60 6.70
N TYR A 61 -2.54 7.05 5.70
CA TYR A 61 -2.49 8.45 5.29
C TYR A 61 -3.85 8.97 4.78
N GLY A 62 -4.60 8.14 4.04
CA GLY A 62 -5.87 8.52 3.46
C GLY A 62 -7.03 8.60 4.46
N LEU A 63 -6.85 8.11 5.70
CA LEU A 63 -7.90 8.11 6.72
C LEU A 63 -8.45 9.53 6.96
N PRO A 64 -9.77 9.69 7.18
CA PRO A 64 -10.40 11.02 7.24
C PRO A 64 -9.85 11.95 8.32
N TRP A 65 -9.33 11.39 9.41
CA TRP A 65 -8.71 12.13 10.51
C TRP A 65 -7.24 12.50 10.25
N VAL A 66 -6.60 11.94 9.22
CA VAL A 66 -5.24 12.32 8.77
C VAL A 66 -5.34 13.26 7.57
N THR A 67 -6.03 12.82 6.50
CA THR A 67 -6.18 13.60 5.27
C THR A 67 -7.64 13.60 4.80
N PRO A 68 -8.41 14.68 5.06
CA PRO A 68 -9.79 14.80 4.62
C PRO A 68 -9.95 14.64 3.10
N ASN A 69 -11.07 14.06 2.66
CA ASN A 69 -11.44 13.91 1.24
C ASN A 69 -10.48 13.06 0.38
N SER A 70 -9.77 12.08 0.98
CA SER A 70 -8.81 11.21 0.28
C SER A 70 -9.35 9.82 -0.09
N LEU A 71 -10.67 9.71 -0.35
CA LEU A 71 -11.34 8.43 -0.58
C LEU A 71 -10.72 7.61 -1.73
N LEU A 72 -10.39 8.27 -2.85
CA LEU A 72 -9.78 7.60 -4.01
C LEU A 72 -8.38 7.04 -3.73
N VAL A 73 -7.68 7.55 -2.71
CA VAL A 73 -6.38 7.01 -2.27
C VAL A 73 -6.59 5.77 -1.39
N ILE A 74 -7.57 5.83 -0.47
CA ILE A 74 -7.94 4.68 0.38
C ILE A 74 -8.43 3.51 -0.48
N THR A 75 -9.29 3.76 -1.47
CA THR A 75 -9.89 2.69 -2.28
C THR A 75 -8.85 1.88 -3.03
N ILE A 76 -7.91 2.56 -3.72
CA ILE A 76 -6.91 1.85 -4.52
C ILE A 76 -5.87 1.15 -3.66
N ASN A 77 -5.38 1.79 -2.60
CA ASN A 77 -4.38 1.19 -1.72
C ASN A 77 -4.97 0.09 -0.84
N GLY A 78 -6.24 0.23 -0.42
CA GLY A 78 -6.95 -0.84 0.27
C GLY A 78 -7.18 -2.06 -0.63
N THR A 79 -7.52 -1.83 -1.90
CA THR A 79 -7.62 -2.89 -2.91
C THR A 79 -6.26 -3.56 -3.15
N GLY A 80 -5.20 -2.75 -3.31
CA GLY A 80 -3.82 -3.23 -3.44
C GLY A 80 -3.39 -4.09 -2.24
N LEU A 81 -3.68 -3.64 -1.02
CA LEU A 81 -3.41 -4.40 0.21
C LEU A 81 -4.11 -5.76 0.19
N GLY A 82 -5.37 -5.82 -0.24
CA GLY A 82 -6.10 -7.07 -0.41
C GLY A 82 -5.46 -8.02 -1.43
N ILE A 83 -5.02 -7.48 -2.57
CA ILE A 83 -4.32 -8.25 -3.61
C ILE A 83 -2.97 -8.77 -3.08
N GLU A 84 -2.17 -7.92 -2.42
CA GLU A 84 -0.87 -8.32 -1.87
C GLU A 84 -1.01 -9.36 -0.74
N ILE A 85 -2.08 -9.31 0.05
CA ILE A 85 -2.39 -10.37 1.04
C ILE A 85 -2.59 -11.72 0.32
N VAL A 86 -3.31 -11.75 -0.80
CA VAL A 86 -3.50 -12.98 -1.58
C VAL A 86 -2.16 -13.48 -2.13
N TYR A 87 -1.35 -12.59 -2.71
CA TYR A 87 -0.03 -12.92 -3.23
C TYR A 87 0.92 -13.45 -2.15
N LEU A 88 1.06 -12.74 -1.03
CA LEU A 88 1.88 -13.19 0.09
C LEU A 88 1.37 -14.51 0.68
N THR A 89 0.06 -14.71 0.76
CA THR A 89 -0.51 -15.99 1.21
C THR A 89 -0.12 -17.14 0.28
N LEU A 90 -0.28 -16.97 -1.03
CA LEU A 90 0.14 -17.98 -2.01
C LEU A 90 1.65 -18.23 -1.95
N PHE A 91 2.45 -17.18 -1.81
CA PHE A 91 3.90 -17.28 -1.64
C PHE A 91 4.25 -18.13 -0.41
N LEU A 92 3.63 -17.84 0.74
CA LEU A 92 3.85 -18.56 2.00
C LEU A 92 3.43 -20.04 1.93
N LEU A 93 2.33 -20.35 1.24
CA LEU A 93 1.84 -21.72 1.08
C LEU A 93 2.80 -22.60 0.28
N TYR A 94 3.48 -22.05 -0.72
CA TYR A 94 4.36 -22.77 -1.64
C TYR A 94 5.88 -22.53 -1.40
N SER A 95 6.23 -21.84 -0.32
CA SER A 95 7.62 -21.58 0.08
C SER A 95 8.19 -22.67 1.00
N ASP A 96 9.51 -22.85 0.96
CA ASP A 96 10.21 -23.64 1.97
C ASP A 96 10.18 -22.97 3.36
N ARG A 97 10.50 -23.74 4.41
CA ARG A 97 10.42 -23.28 5.81
C ARG A 97 11.27 -22.04 6.09
N LYS A 98 12.45 -21.93 5.49
CA LYS A 98 13.38 -20.81 5.73
C LYS A 98 12.83 -19.53 5.11
N GLN A 99 12.43 -19.58 3.84
CA GLN A 99 11.82 -18.43 3.15
C GLN A 99 10.51 -18.02 3.82
N ARG A 100 9.63 -18.98 4.12
CA ARG A 100 8.36 -18.73 4.80
C ARG A 100 8.54 -18.01 6.13
N THR A 101 9.48 -18.46 6.96
CA THR A 101 9.77 -17.82 8.26
C THR A 101 10.27 -16.38 8.06
N LYS A 102 11.15 -16.15 7.08
CA LYS A 102 11.65 -14.81 6.77
C LYS A 102 10.51 -13.86 6.36
N VAL A 103 9.63 -14.30 5.46
CA VAL A 103 8.50 -13.49 4.99
C VAL A 103 7.53 -13.17 6.14
N ILE A 104 7.20 -14.14 7.00
CA ILE A 104 6.34 -13.91 8.16
C ILE A 104 6.94 -12.86 9.10
N ILE A 105 8.25 -12.96 9.40
CA ILE A 105 8.93 -11.97 10.25
C ILE A 105 8.85 -10.58 9.62
N ILE A 106 9.10 -10.45 8.31
CA ILE A 106 9.04 -9.14 7.63
C ILE A 106 7.62 -8.57 7.70
N VAL A 107 6.59 -9.36 7.39
CA VAL A 107 5.19 -8.90 7.48
C VAL A 107 4.83 -8.42 8.89
N ILE A 108 5.27 -9.15 9.93
CA ILE A 108 5.05 -8.73 11.32
C ILE A 108 5.74 -7.39 11.59
N VAL A 109 6.99 -7.23 11.16
CA VAL A 109 7.75 -5.99 11.30
C VAL A 109 7.07 -4.83 10.56
N GLU A 110 6.58 -5.07 9.34
CA GLU A 110 5.85 -4.07 8.55
C GLU A 110 4.55 -3.65 9.23
N ILE A 111 3.77 -4.59 9.77
CA ILE A 111 2.55 -4.29 10.52
C ILE A 111 2.87 -3.47 11.77
N ILE A 112 3.87 -3.87 12.55
CA ILE A 112 4.31 -3.12 13.74
C ILE A 112 4.75 -1.70 13.34
N PHE A 113 5.51 -1.57 12.26
CA PHE A 113 5.96 -0.28 11.76
C PHE A 113 4.79 0.62 11.36
N VAL A 114 3.83 0.13 10.57
CA VAL A 114 2.66 0.90 10.14
C VAL A 114 1.79 1.31 11.34
N VAL A 115 1.60 0.42 12.32
CA VAL A 115 0.84 0.74 13.55
C VAL A 115 1.56 1.78 14.39
N ALA A 116 2.87 1.64 14.59
CA ALA A 116 3.68 2.62 15.32
C ALA A 116 3.69 3.98 14.63
N LEU A 117 3.85 3.99 13.30
CA LEU A 117 3.77 5.21 12.49
C LEU A 117 2.39 5.87 12.62
N GLY A 118 1.31 5.09 12.57
CA GLY A 118 -0.05 5.58 12.75
C GLY A 118 -0.27 6.23 14.12
N PHE A 119 0.22 5.59 15.18
CA PHE A 119 0.17 6.17 16.53
C PHE A 119 0.93 7.50 16.60
N VAL A 120 2.14 7.54 16.06
CA VAL A 120 2.96 8.76 15.98
C VAL A 120 2.18 9.86 15.24
N VAL A 121 1.69 9.60 14.03
CA VAL A 121 0.92 10.57 13.24
C VAL A 121 -0.30 11.08 14.01
N LEU A 122 -1.06 10.19 14.66
CA LEU A 122 -2.24 10.59 15.43
C LEU A 122 -1.91 11.52 16.60
N THR A 123 -0.79 11.30 17.30
CA THR A 123 -0.36 12.20 18.38
C THR A 123 0.03 13.59 17.88
N PHE A 124 0.69 13.69 16.72
CA PHE A 124 1.09 14.98 16.13
C PHE A 124 -0.07 15.72 15.42
N VAL A 125 -1.07 15.00 14.92
CA VAL A 125 -2.26 15.61 14.28
C VAL A 125 -3.16 16.29 15.32
N HIS A 126 -3.21 15.78 16.56
CA HIS A 126 -4.03 16.36 17.64
C HIS A 126 -3.35 17.50 18.40
N GLU A 127 -2.08 17.81 18.15
CA GLU A 127 -1.39 18.99 18.67
C GLU A 127 -1.89 20.25 17.93
N PRO A 128 -2.67 21.14 18.60
CA PRO A 128 -3.18 22.32 17.94
C PRO A 128 -2.09 23.40 17.92
N ARG A 129 -1.19 23.43 16.93
CA ARG A 129 -0.39 24.64 16.69
C ARG A 129 0.19 24.85 15.28
N LYS A 130 0.02 26.11 14.89
CA LYS A 130 0.48 26.87 13.72
C LYS A 130 1.81 26.39 13.11
N GLY A 131 1.77 26.04 11.83
CA GLY A 131 2.92 25.93 10.92
C GLY A 131 3.61 24.57 10.96
N GLN A 132 3.29 23.68 10.02
CA GLN A 132 3.92 22.35 9.96
C GLN A 132 4.62 22.08 8.62
N PRO A 133 5.96 22.23 8.58
CA PRO A 133 6.80 21.77 7.47
C PRO A 133 6.93 20.24 7.38
N LEU A 134 6.68 19.49 8.46
CA LEU A 134 7.01 18.06 8.57
C LEU A 134 6.01 17.11 7.90
N LEU A 135 4.69 17.34 8.04
CA LEU A 135 3.68 16.58 7.30
C LEU A 135 3.78 16.85 5.79
N VAL A 136 4.09 18.09 5.43
CA VAL A 136 4.35 18.50 4.05
C VAL A 136 5.61 17.79 3.54
N ALA A 137 6.72 17.78 4.30
CA ALA A 137 7.96 17.09 3.91
C ALA A 137 7.80 15.57 3.74
N PHE A 138 7.04 14.89 4.61
CA PHE A 138 6.73 13.47 4.44
C PHE A 138 5.80 13.20 3.23
N ALA A 139 4.81 14.07 3.00
CA ALA A 139 3.94 13.99 1.83
C ALA A 139 4.71 14.24 0.52
N TRP A 140 5.70 15.14 0.50
CA TRP A 140 6.59 15.37 -0.65
C TRP A 140 7.52 14.19 -0.93
N TRP A 141 7.99 13.48 0.10
CA TRP A 141 8.84 12.29 -0.06
C TRP A 141 8.06 11.08 -0.61
N ALA A 142 6.76 10.99 -0.35
CA ALA A 142 5.90 9.92 -0.85
C ALA A 142 5.43 10.13 -2.32
N THR A 143 5.68 11.30 -2.91
CA THR A 143 5.30 11.65 -4.29
C THR A 143 6.48 11.66 -5.28
N LEU A 144 7.68 11.24 -4.84
CA LEU A 144 8.84 10.95 -5.69
C LEU A 144 9.07 9.43 -5.73
#